data_AF-A0A8S0PCZ3-F1
#
_entry.id   AF-A0A8S0PCZ3-F1
#
_cell.length_a   1.000
_cell.length_b   1.000
_cell.length_c   1.000
_cell.angle_alpha   90.00
_cell.angle_beta   90.00
_cell.angle_gamma   90.00
#
_symmetry.space_group_name_H-M   'P 1'
#
loop_
_entity.id
_entity.type
_entity.pdbx_description
1 polymer ?
#
loop_
_entity_poly.entity_id
_entity_poly.type
_entity_poly.pdbx_seq_one_letter_code
_entity_poly.pdbx_strand_id
1 'polypeptide(L)'
;MSPDEKAKYTNRAREVWDKYLSTTPARVVKPRRQTKLVTRCSPGRLLNVLQRLTPDQKDAVKSMGFGSILNLRCRTLRRSLCLWLLERFNTVRRSLEICGERIPLTPQDVELVMGLASSGKDVVNSGPDDVITDLRKKYNATNRGISVRLLEERLSVPEAGEDFKRSFLLYVLGTLLCPTARLDVSPSFLHFLTNMDVVHQYNWGKFLLDRLVREVARFRQGKQRAVGGCLLFLQLFYYESVAVGEPSELAPAVFPCLSSWGEEEISEREKQERELGGYGSGEVVCKERGLGMGPLGYRTQADRDPLIIRLPGDEYCPQLEQDLHQDGEDHLEGGIITAEDDILISGNEGCAVSMDIEIADPVRAPCRNAQYGCIEIVDCTKRKEHEEICIWAPCACPIHKCIFVGSSKQLSEHFSSKHWDSGRRFEYNSPLPVTLNKNESSLVLQAEKDGILFLLNKGTESIGHTVMITCISPSSSKEQFLYDLVSERGDSCLRLKSYTNNYPGRVEGSPPVDFLLVPYGFINSTGSLDLEVCIWNSTDLGAD
;
A
#
# COMPACT_ATOMS: atom_id res chain seq x y z
N MET A 1 -52.01 2.14 2.28
CA MET A 1 -51.14 1.92 1.13
C MET A 1 -50.89 0.43 0.96
N SER A 2 -51.27 -0.14 -0.18
CA SER A 2 -50.99 -1.54 -0.52
C SER A 2 -49.49 -1.75 -0.82
N PRO A 3 -49.02 -3.01 -0.87
CA PRO A 3 -47.67 -3.33 -1.35
C PRO A 3 -47.41 -2.80 -2.77
N ASP A 4 -48.40 -2.89 -3.65
CA ASP A 4 -48.30 -2.46 -5.06
C ASP A 4 -48.17 -0.94 -5.21
N GLU A 5 -48.84 -0.17 -4.34
CA GLU A 5 -48.66 1.28 -4.28
C GLU A 5 -47.24 1.64 -3.86
N LYS A 6 -46.70 0.97 -2.83
CA LYS A 6 -45.30 1.18 -2.40
C LYS A 6 -44.31 0.83 -3.52
N ALA A 7 -44.53 -0.25 -4.26
CA ALA A 7 -43.71 -0.66 -5.40
C ALA A 7 -43.66 0.40 -6.52
N LYS A 8 -44.80 1.04 -6.82
CA LYS A 8 -44.86 2.14 -7.80
C LYS A 8 -44.03 3.35 -7.37
N TYR A 9 -44.06 3.71 -6.08
CA TYR A 9 -43.22 4.81 -5.56
C TYR A 9 -41.73 4.47 -5.55
N THR A 10 -41.31 3.25 -5.21
CA THR A 10 -39.89 2.86 -5.25
C THR A 10 -39.34 2.77 -6.67
N ASN A 11 -40.12 2.26 -7.63
CA ASN A 11 -39.68 2.23 -9.04
C ASN A 11 -39.53 3.65 -9.60
N ARG A 12 -40.52 4.53 -9.37
CA ARG A 12 -40.44 5.93 -9.80
C ARG A 12 -39.29 6.70 -9.13
N ALA A 13 -38.98 6.40 -7.87
CA ALA A 13 -37.81 6.97 -7.19
C ALA A 13 -36.48 6.49 -7.80
N ARG A 14 -36.39 5.20 -8.20
CA ARG A 14 -35.23 4.63 -8.88
C ARG A 14 -35.03 5.24 -10.28
N GLU A 15 -36.09 5.35 -11.09
CA GLU A 15 -36.05 6.01 -12.40
C GLU A 15 -35.57 7.47 -12.32
N VAL A 16 -36.04 8.23 -11.33
CA VAL A 16 -35.59 9.62 -11.08
C VAL A 16 -34.11 9.65 -10.66
N TRP A 17 -33.65 8.66 -9.89
CA TRP A 17 -32.27 8.54 -9.46
C TRP A 17 -31.32 8.17 -10.62
N ASP A 18 -31.70 7.21 -11.46
CA ASP A 18 -30.92 6.79 -12.63
C ASP A 18 -30.86 7.90 -13.69
N LYS A 19 -31.94 8.69 -13.83
CA LYS A 19 -31.94 9.92 -14.64
C LYS A 19 -31.01 11.00 -14.07
N TYR A 20 -30.94 11.15 -12.74
CA TYR A 20 -29.99 12.07 -12.10
C TYR A 20 -28.54 11.64 -12.30
N LEU A 21 -28.25 10.34 -12.16
CA LEU A 21 -26.91 9.77 -12.40
C LEU A 21 -26.45 9.91 -13.85
N SER A 22 -27.33 9.68 -14.82
CA SER A 22 -27.01 9.76 -16.26
C SER A 22 -26.88 11.19 -16.81
N THR A 23 -27.43 12.20 -16.12
CA THR A 23 -27.38 13.61 -16.56
C THR A 23 -26.38 14.49 -15.80
N THR A 24 -25.73 13.99 -14.73
CA THR A 24 -24.78 14.77 -13.94
C THR A 24 -23.34 14.56 -14.43
N PRO A 25 -22.63 15.60 -14.92
CA PRO A 25 -21.22 15.47 -15.28
C PRO A 25 -20.38 15.04 -14.07
N ALA A 26 -19.43 14.13 -14.29
CA ALA A 26 -18.50 13.69 -13.25
C ALA A 26 -17.73 14.89 -12.68
N ARG A 27 -18.02 15.25 -11.42
CA ARG A 27 -17.31 16.34 -10.74
C ARG A 27 -15.90 15.90 -10.40
N VAL A 28 -14.92 16.39 -11.16
CA VAL A 28 -13.50 16.34 -10.78
C VAL A 28 -13.33 16.97 -9.40
N VAL A 29 -13.04 16.15 -8.40
CA VAL A 29 -12.84 16.60 -7.01
C VAL A 29 -11.46 17.25 -6.92
N LYS A 30 -11.38 18.57 -7.12
CA LYS A 30 -10.14 19.32 -6.90
C LYS A 30 -9.61 19.07 -5.48
N PRO A 31 -8.33 18.70 -5.30
CA PRO A 31 -7.72 18.55 -3.98
C PRO A 31 -7.85 19.85 -3.19
N ARG A 32 -8.59 19.81 -2.07
CA ARG A 32 -8.71 20.97 -1.18
C ARG A 32 -7.46 21.05 -0.29
N ARG A 33 -6.50 21.91 -0.66
CA ARG A 33 -5.45 22.37 0.26
C ARG A 33 -6.12 23.05 1.45
N GLN A 34 -6.26 22.34 2.57
CA GLN A 34 -7.04 22.77 3.72
C GLN A 34 -6.08 23.14 4.87
N THR A 35 -5.79 24.44 5.01
CA THR A 35 -4.80 25.01 5.93
C THR A 35 -5.10 24.84 7.42
N LYS A 36 -6.22 24.21 7.80
CA LYS A 36 -6.61 24.01 9.21
C LYS A 36 -7.35 22.68 9.40
N LEU A 37 -6.74 21.78 10.16
CA LEU A 37 -7.34 20.50 10.55
C LEU A 37 -8.55 20.71 11.44
N VAL A 38 -9.70 20.17 11.02
CA VAL A 38 -10.89 20.03 11.86
C VAL A 38 -11.07 18.55 12.14
N THR A 39 -11.09 18.15 13.41
CA THR A 39 -11.32 16.78 13.86
C THR A 39 -12.13 16.80 15.16
N ARG A 40 -12.66 15.62 15.55
CA ARG A 40 -13.32 15.39 16.84
C ARG A 40 -12.48 14.50 17.77
N CYS A 41 -11.36 13.95 17.29
CA CYS A 41 -10.35 13.29 18.11
C CYS A 41 -9.81 14.27 19.16
N SER A 42 -10.08 14.02 20.44
CA SER A 42 -9.83 14.96 21.54
C SER A 42 -9.29 14.26 22.80
N PRO A 43 -7.97 13.97 22.84
CA PRO A 43 -7.32 13.30 23.98
C PRO A 43 -7.57 14.02 25.31
N GLY A 44 -7.38 15.35 25.35
CA GLY A 44 -7.60 16.16 26.55
C GLY A 44 -9.03 16.12 27.10
N ARG A 45 -10.05 15.89 26.27
CA ARG A 45 -11.44 15.74 26.74
C ARG A 45 -11.63 14.39 27.45
N LEU A 46 -11.00 13.33 26.95
CA LEU A 46 -10.97 12.04 27.63
C LEU A 46 -10.18 12.11 28.94
N LEU A 47 -8.97 12.68 28.91
CA LEU A 47 -8.11 12.87 30.08
C LEU A 47 -8.83 13.55 31.25
N ASN A 48 -9.58 14.62 30.98
CA ASN A 48 -10.37 15.31 32.00
C ASN A 48 -11.43 14.40 32.67
N VAL A 49 -11.96 13.39 31.97
CA VAL A 49 -12.87 12.38 32.54
C VAL A 49 -12.08 11.33 33.32
N LEU A 50 -10.99 10.79 32.75
CA LEU A 50 -10.14 9.77 33.39
C LEU A 50 -9.63 10.22 34.78
N GLN A 51 -9.25 11.49 34.90
CA GLN A 51 -8.80 12.11 36.15
C GLN A 51 -9.87 12.13 37.26
N ARG A 52 -11.16 12.02 36.92
CA ARG A 52 -12.28 12.04 37.88
C ARG A 52 -12.87 10.65 38.18
N LEU A 53 -12.41 9.59 37.51
CA LEU A 53 -12.93 8.24 37.74
C LEU A 53 -12.53 7.70 39.12
N THR A 54 -13.49 7.10 39.82
CA THR A 54 -13.27 6.38 41.09
C THR A 54 -12.40 5.11 40.86
N PRO A 55 -11.85 4.50 41.92
CA PRO A 55 -11.16 3.21 41.81
C PRO A 55 -12.03 2.13 41.14
N ASP A 56 -13.26 1.94 41.61
CA ASP A 56 -14.22 0.97 41.07
C ASP A 56 -14.52 1.22 39.59
N GLN A 57 -14.64 2.48 39.17
CA GLN A 57 -14.81 2.86 37.77
C GLN A 57 -13.59 2.54 36.92
N LYS A 58 -12.38 2.75 37.45
CA LYS A 58 -11.13 2.34 36.77
C LYS A 58 -11.05 0.83 36.64
N ASP A 59 -11.46 0.07 37.65
CA ASP A 59 -11.49 -1.39 37.58
C ASP A 59 -12.59 -1.91 36.63
N ALA A 60 -13.73 -1.22 36.55
CA ALA A 60 -14.73 -1.46 35.51
C ALA A 60 -14.17 -1.20 34.10
N VAL A 61 -13.35 -0.16 33.89
CA VAL A 61 -12.65 0.10 32.61
C VAL A 61 -11.63 -1.01 32.28
N LYS A 62 -10.83 -1.46 33.26
CA LYS A 62 -9.91 -2.60 33.10
C LYS A 62 -10.67 -3.86 32.69
N SER A 63 -11.80 -4.17 33.35
CA SER A 63 -12.61 -5.38 33.08
C SER A 63 -13.17 -5.46 31.66
N MET A 64 -13.23 -4.34 30.92
CA MET A 64 -13.68 -4.29 29.53
C MET A 64 -12.54 -4.48 28.50
N GLY A 65 -11.29 -4.60 28.95
CA GLY A 65 -10.12 -4.60 28.05
C GLY A 65 -9.62 -3.20 27.65
N PHE A 66 -10.05 -2.13 28.35
CA PHE A 66 -9.66 -0.74 28.07
C PHE A 66 -8.71 -0.15 29.13
N GLY A 67 -8.06 -1.01 29.92
CA GLY A 67 -7.19 -0.59 31.04
C GLY A 67 -6.03 0.32 30.62
N SER A 68 -5.45 0.09 29.43
CA SER A 68 -4.36 0.92 28.87
C SER A 68 -4.73 2.40 28.75
N ILE A 69 -5.97 2.69 28.39
CA ILE A 69 -6.49 4.04 28.16
C ILE A 69 -6.45 4.89 29.44
N LEU A 70 -6.48 4.26 30.63
CA LEU A 70 -6.32 4.95 31.90
C LEU A 70 -4.95 5.62 32.06
N ASN A 71 -3.93 5.14 31.32
CA ASN A 71 -2.55 5.63 31.38
C ASN A 71 -2.25 6.68 30.29
N LEU A 72 -3.27 7.15 29.54
CA LEU A 72 -3.12 8.21 28.54
C LEU A 72 -2.56 9.50 29.17
N ARG A 73 -1.38 9.96 28.72
CA ARG A 73 -0.77 11.24 29.16
C ARG A 73 -0.91 12.38 28.14
N CYS A 74 -1.01 12.07 26.84
CA CYS A 74 -1.15 13.07 25.78
C CYS A 74 -2.50 13.82 25.89
N ARG A 75 -2.45 15.14 26.07
CA ARG A 75 -3.62 16.04 26.17
C ARG A 75 -3.92 16.72 24.84
N THR A 76 -2.88 17.04 24.06
CA THR A 76 -2.96 17.90 22.88
C THR A 76 -2.63 17.14 21.59
N LEU A 77 -3.58 17.12 20.66
CA LEU A 77 -3.34 16.63 19.30
C LEU A 77 -2.59 17.71 18.49
N ARG A 78 -1.36 17.39 18.06
CA ARG A 78 -0.47 18.26 17.28
C ARG A 78 -0.96 18.29 15.82
N ARG A 79 -1.77 19.32 15.51
CA ARG A 79 -2.55 19.42 14.26
C ARG A 79 -1.69 19.50 13.00
N SER A 80 -0.51 20.09 13.07
CA SER A 80 0.48 20.17 11.99
C SER A 80 0.96 18.78 11.60
N LEU A 81 1.46 18.00 12.56
CA LEU A 81 1.87 16.61 12.37
C LEU A 81 0.72 15.75 11.84
N CYS A 82 -0.48 15.89 12.42
CA CYS A 82 -1.65 15.14 11.95
C CYS A 82 -2.01 15.46 10.49
N LEU A 83 -1.88 16.71 10.01
CA LEU A 83 -2.08 17.04 8.59
C LEU A 83 -1.00 16.40 7.72
N TRP A 84 0.27 16.54 8.11
CA TRP A 84 1.42 15.99 7.41
C TRP A 84 1.33 14.46 7.24
N LEU A 85 0.86 13.75 8.28
CA LEU A 85 0.56 12.32 8.26
C LEU A 85 -0.65 11.99 7.37
N LEU A 86 -1.72 12.80 7.42
CA LEU A 86 -2.91 12.61 6.59
C LEU A 86 -2.66 12.86 5.09
N GLU A 87 -1.63 13.62 4.73
CA GLU A 87 -1.13 13.74 3.36
C GLU A 87 -0.43 12.46 2.91
N ARG A 88 0.36 11.83 3.81
CA ARG A 88 1.19 10.64 3.58
C ARG A 88 0.51 9.29 3.82
N PHE A 89 -0.71 9.29 4.34
CA PHE A 89 -1.49 8.07 4.58
C PHE A 89 -1.95 7.45 3.25
N ASN A 90 -1.85 6.14 3.05
CA ASN A 90 -2.43 5.44 1.92
C ASN A 90 -3.65 4.63 2.41
N THR A 91 -4.86 5.01 1.98
CA THR A 91 -6.10 4.36 2.41
C THR A 91 -6.37 3.02 1.74
N VAL A 92 -5.68 2.70 0.64
CA VAL A 92 -5.81 1.41 -0.05
C VAL A 92 -4.84 0.41 0.58
N ARG A 93 -3.54 0.74 0.57
CA ARG A 93 -2.45 -0.07 1.14
C ARG A 93 -2.32 0.01 2.68
N ARG A 94 -3.23 0.74 3.36
CA ARG A 94 -3.27 0.93 4.82
C ARG A 94 -1.91 1.31 5.44
N SER A 95 -1.16 2.19 4.79
CA SER A 95 0.23 2.50 5.16
C SER A 95 0.45 4.00 5.36
N LEU A 96 1.59 4.38 5.93
CA LEU A 96 2.14 5.73 5.88
C LEU A 96 3.39 5.76 4.99
N GLU A 97 3.63 6.87 4.32
CA GLU A 97 4.84 7.12 3.51
C GLU A 97 5.69 8.18 4.24
N ILE A 98 6.66 7.74 5.05
CA ILE A 98 7.40 8.54 6.04
C ILE A 98 8.91 8.32 5.82
N CYS A 99 9.69 9.40 5.81
CA CYS A 99 11.15 9.37 5.60
C CYS A 99 11.59 8.56 4.37
N GLY A 100 10.78 8.56 3.30
CA GLY A 100 11.00 7.75 2.08
C GLY A 100 10.55 6.29 2.17
N GLU A 101 10.26 5.76 3.37
CA GLU A 101 9.77 4.39 3.57
C GLU A 101 8.24 4.27 3.54
N ARG A 102 7.76 3.09 3.11
CA ARG A 102 6.36 2.67 3.30
C ARG A 102 6.25 1.86 4.58
N ILE A 103 5.56 2.40 5.57
CA ILE A 103 5.30 1.74 6.84
C ILE A 103 3.82 1.28 6.85
N PRO A 104 3.51 -0.03 6.74
CA PRO A 104 2.13 -0.51 6.84
C PRO A 104 1.58 -0.30 8.26
N LEU A 105 0.25 -0.27 8.39
CA LEU A 105 -0.45 -0.20 9.67
C LEU A 105 -1.36 -1.41 9.83
N THR A 106 -1.23 -2.07 10.97
CA THR A 106 -1.92 -3.32 11.32
C THR A 106 -2.71 -3.18 12.62
N PRO A 107 -3.61 -4.14 12.95
CA PRO A 107 -4.20 -4.22 14.28
C PRO A 107 -3.17 -4.36 15.40
N GLN A 108 -2.00 -4.97 15.14
CA GLN A 108 -0.93 -5.14 16.11
C GLN A 108 -0.29 -3.80 16.50
N ASP A 109 -0.12 -2.88 15.54
CA ASP A 109 0.35 -1.53 15.82
C ASP A 109 -0.61 -0.77 16.75
N VAL A 110 -1.92 -1.00 16.63
CA VAL A 110 -2.91 -0.41 17.53
C VAL A 110 -2.81 -1.01 18.93
N GLU A 111 -2.49 -2.29 19.06
CA GLU A 111 -2.24 -2.91 20.36
C GLU A 111 -0.95 -2.39 21.01
N LEU A 112 0.15 -2.30 20.26
CA LEU A 112 1.41 -1.76 20.75
C LEU A 112 1.29 -0.27 21.11
N VAL A 113 0.64 0.55 20.28
CA VAL A 113 0.53 2.00 20.54
C VAL A 113 -0.55 2.36 21.56
N MET A 114 -1.75 1.75 21.47
CA MET A 114 -2.93 2.13 22.26
C MET A 114 -3.29 1.12 23.37
N GLY A 115 -2.69 -0.07 23.40
CA GLY A 115 -3.02 -1.14 24.33
C GLY A 115 -4.41 -1.74 24.14
N LEU A 116 -4.92 -1.73 22.90
CA LEU A 116 -6.22 -2.28 22.54
C LEU A 116 -6.05 -3.60 21.76
N ALA A 117 -6.73 -4.66 22.20
CA ALA A 117 -6.57 -6.01 21.66
C ALA A 117 -6.60 -6.07 20.12
N SER A 118 -5.53 -6.62 19.54
CA SER A 118 -5.33 -6.83 18.09
C SER A 118 -6.04 -8.07 17.53
N SER A 119 -6.58 -8.90 18.42
CA SER A 119 -7.14 -10.23 18.16
C SER A 119 -8.53 -10.40 18.80
N GLY A 120 -9.19 -11.53 18.55
CA GLY A 120 -10.55 -11.80 19.04
C GLY A 120 -11.64 -11.57 17.99
N LYS A 121 -12.88 -11.39 18.45
CA LYS A 121 -14.10 -11.31 17.61
C LYS A 121 -14.21 -9.97 16.89
N ASP A 122 -14.68 -9.95 15.65
CA ASP A 122 -14.96 -8.71 14.93
C ASP A 122 -16.10 -7.90 15.60
N VAL A 123 -15.93 -6.59 15.71
CA VAL A 123 -16.93 -5.67 16.27
C VAL A 123 -18.04 -5.40 15.24
N VAL A 124 -19.18 -6.08 15.39
CA VAL A 124 -20.36 -5.85 14.56
C VAL A 124 -21.18 -4.68 15.11
N ASN A 125 -21.14 -3.54 14.42
CA ASN A 125 -21.83 -2.30 14.83
C ASN A 125 -23.09 -2.00 14.00
N SER A 126 -23.76 -3.03 13.50
CA SER A 126 -24.98 -2.95 12.69
C SER A 126 -25.92 -4.10 13.04
N GLY A 127 -27.21 -3.84 13.08
CA GLY A 127 -28.23 -4.85 13.31
C GLY A 127 -29.64 -4.27 13.20
N PRO A 128 -30.67 -5.05 13.52
CA PRO A 128 -32.04 -4.57 13.59
C PRO A 128 -32.20 -3.45 14.64
N ASP A 129 -33.03 -2.45 14.33
CA ASP A 129 -33.23 -1.26 15.17
C ASP A 129 -34.02 -1.57 16.45
N ASP A 130 -34.89 -2.58 16.41
CA ASP A 130 -35.70 -3.07 17.52
C ASP A 130 -34.84 -3.57 18.69
N VAL A 131 -33.76 -4.31 18.38
CA VAL A 131 -32.80 -4.87 19.35
C VAL A 131 -32.09 -3.79 20.18
N ILE A 132 -32.04 -2.54 19.70
CA ILE A 132 -31.43 -1.40 20.43
C ILE A 132 -32.45 -0.36 20.88
N THR A 133 -33.75 -0.64 20.85
CA THR A 133 -34.82 0.34 21.17
C THR A 133 -34.66 0.93 22.58
N ASP A 134 -34.47 0.08 23.58
CA ASP A 134 -34.32 0.52 24.98
C ASP A 134 -33.05 1.32 25.19
N LEU A 135 -31.94 0.90 24.58
CA LEU A 135 -30.68 1.66 24.60
C LEU A 135 -30.83 3.01 23.90
N ARG A 136 -31.53 3.07 22.76
CA ARG A 136 -31.82 4.34 22.06
C ARG A 136 -32.61 5.30 22.93
N LYS A 137 -33.67 4.81 23.59
CA LYS A 137 -34.47 5.60 24.53
C LYS A 137 -33.62 6.06 25.73
N LYS A 138 -32.83 5.16 26.32
CA LYS A 138 -31.97 5.41 27.50
C LYS A 138 -30.87 6.44 27.26
N TYR A 139 -30.29 6.45 26.06
CA TYR A 139 -29.22 7.38 25.67
C TYR A 139 -29.71 8.61 24.89
N ASN A 140 -31.04 8.84 24.82
CA ASN A 140 -31.65 9.91 24.02
C ASN A 140 -31.11 9.94 22.57
N ALA A 141 -30.89 8.76 21.99
CA ALA A 141 -30.23 8.60 20.71
C ALA A 141 -31.15 9.05 19.56
N THR A 142 -30.69 10.03 18.79
CA THR A 142 -31.43 10.56 17.64
C THR A 142 -30.68 10.33 16.33
N ASN A 143 -31.32 10.65 15.20
CA ASN A 143 -30.67 10.68 13.88
C ASN A 143 -29.45 11.63 13.81
N ARG A 144 -29.33 12.59 14.75
CA ARG A 144 -28.16 13.47 14.89
C ARG A 144 -27.00 12.71 15.56
N GLY A 145 -27.30 12.07 16.69
CA GLY A 145 -26.45 11.11 17.39
C GLY A 145 -26.83 11.00 18.87
N ILE A 146 -25.89 10.54 19.69
CA ILE A 146 -25.92 10.57 21.16
C ILE A 146 -25.02 11.72 21.64
N SER A 147 -25.56 12.61 22.48
CA SER A 147 -24.85 13.80 22.96
C SER A 147 -23.62 13.42 23.79
N VAL A 148 -22.45 13.98 23.45
CA VAL A 148 -21.23 13.76 24.23
C VAL A 148 -21.34 14.38 25.64
N ARG A 149 -22.11 15.46 25.82
CA ARG A 149 -22.34 16.07 27.14
C ARG A 149 -23.14 15.15 28.07
N LEU A 150 -24.17 14.49 27.54
CA LEU A 150 -24.95 13.49 28.28
C LEU A 150 -24.04 12.34 28.77
N LEU A 151 -23.05 11.95 27.98
CA LEU A 151 -22.09 10.93 28.38
C LEU A 151 -21.13 11.44 29.47
N GLU A 152 -20.66 12.70 29.40
CA GLU A 152 -19.86 13.33 30.46
C GLU A 152 -20.63 13.43 31.79
N GLU A 153 -21.91 13.81 31.74
CA GLU A 153 -22.81 13.86 32.89
C GLU A 153 -22.98 12.46 33.52
N ARG A 154 -23.29 11.44 32.71
CA ARG A 154 -23.41 10.04 33.19
C ARG A 154 -22.11 9.47 33.76
N LEU A 155 -20.96 9.86 33.22
CA LEU A 155 -19.64 9.45 33.71
C LEU A 155 -19.19 10.19 34.97
N SER A 156 -19.92 11.24 35.40
CA SER A 156 -19.67 11.93 36.68
C SER A 156 -20.38 11.29 37.89
N VAL A 157 -21.35 10.40 37.64
CA VAL A 157 -22.03 9.63 38.69
C VAL A 157 -21.05 8.57 39.22
N PRO A 158 -20.84 8.41 40.55
CA PRO A 158 -19.86 7.50 41.13
C PRO A 158 -20.33 6.02 41.13
N GLU A 159 -20.89 5.56 40.01
CA GLU A 159 -21.30 4.17 39.79
C GLU A 159 -20.34 3.49 38.80
N ALA A 160 -20.04 2.21 39.02
CA ALA A 160 -19.15 1.39 38.18
C ALA A 160 -19.88 0.26 37.41
N GLY A 161 -21.22 0.25 37.48
CA GLY A 161 -22.07 -0.79 36.90
C GLY A 161 -22.11 -0.79 35.36
N GLU A 162 -22.98 -1.63 34.81
CA GLU A 162 -23.09 -1.85 33.36
C GLU A 162 -23.41 -0.56 32.56
N ASP A 163 -24.18 0.36 33.16
CA ASP A 163 -24.50 1.66 32.59
C ASP A 163 -23.30 2.61 32.52
N PHE A 164 -22.41 2.56 33.51
CA PHE A 164 -21.13 3.27 33.46
C PHE A 164 -20.27 2.70 32.32
N LYS A 165 -20.12 1.37 32.27
CA LYS A 165 -19.38 0.65 31.24
C LYS A 165 -19.83 1.03 29.82
N ARG A 166 -21.14 0.97 29.53
CA ARG A 166 -21.71 1.41 28.24
C ARG A 166 -21.46 2.90 27.95
N SER A 167 -21.63 3.76 28.94
CA SER A 167 -21.44 5.21 28.78
C SER A 167 -19.96 5.55 28.50
N PHE A 168 -19.03 4.85 29.14
CA PHE A 168 -17.59 4.98 28.92
C PHE A 168 -17.20 4.56 27.50
N LEU A 169 -17.69 3.41 27.02
CA LEU A 169 -17.43 2.93 25.66
C LEU A 169 -17.96 3.90 24.59
N LEU A 170 -19.20 4.37 24.73
CA LEU A 170 -19.76 5.39 23.83
C LEU A 170 -18.91 6.66 23.82
N TYR A 171 -18.44 7.09 25.00
CA TYR A 171 -17.65 8.30 25.14
C TYR A 171 -16.25 8.17 24.51
N VAL A 172 -15.51 7.10 24.81
CA VAL A 172 -14.14 6.88 24.31
C VAL A 172 -14.13 6.61 22.80
N LEU A 173 -15.11 5.87 22.28
CA LEU A 173 -15.30 5.69 20.85
C LEU A 173 -15.68 7.01 20.16
N GLY A 174 -16.59 7.79 20.75
CA GLY A 174 -17.06 9.05 20.17
C GLY A 174 -16.05 10.19 20.18
N THR A 175 -15.12 10.20 21.15
CA THR A 175 -14.17 11.30 21.37
C THR A 175 -12.73 10.99 21.00
N LEU A 176 -12.31 9.72 20.97
CA LEU A 176 -10.91 9.35 20.71
C LEU A 176 -10.74 8.24 19.67
N LEU A 177 -11.32 7.06 19.87
CA LEU A 177 -10.97 5.87 19.10
C LEU A 177 -11.66 5.78 17.74
N CYS A 178 -12.93 6.19 17.65
CA CYS A 178 -13.74 6.17 16.43
C CYS A 178 -14.53 7.47 16.19
N PRO A 179 -13.96 8.67 16.44
CA PRO A 179 -14.66 9.94 16.26
C PRO A 179 -15.05 10.10 14.78
N THR A 180 -16.19 10.74 14.52
CA THR A 180 -16.63 11.04 13.15
C THR A 180 -16.55 12.55 12.88
N ALA A 181 -16.91 12.99 11.68
CA ALA A 181 -17.09 14.43 11.43
C ALA A 181 -18.23 15.09 12.25
N ARG A 182 -19.18 14.30 12.77
CA ARG A 182 -20.32 14.78 13.58
C ARG A 182 -19.87 15.17 14.99
N LEU A 183 -20.63 16.07 15.63
CA LEU A 183 -20.41 16.47 17.03
C LEU A 183 -20.84 15.38 18.02
N ASP A 184 -21.82 14.57 17.65
CA ASP A 184 -22.46 13.55 18.47
C ASP A 184 -21.93 12.14 18.13
N VAL A 185 -22.02 11.23 19.11
CA VAL A 185 -21.61 9.83 18.97
C VAL A 185 -22.60 9.08 18.08
N SER A 186 -22.10 8.15 17.25
CA SER A 186 -22.94 7.36 16.35
C SER A 186 -23.83 6.37 17.13
N PRO A 187 -25.16 6.38 16.96
CA PRO A 187 -26.07 5.40 17.59
C PRO A 187 -25.78 3.96 17.16
N SER A 188 -25.07 3.75 16.04
CA SER A 188 -24.64 2.42 15.58
C SER A 188 -23.75 1.67 16.57
N PHE A 189 -23.11 2.36 17.52
CA PHE A 189 -22.33 1.71 18.57
C PHE A 189 -23.21 0.98 19.60
N LEU A 190 -24.53 1.27 19.68
CA LEU A 190 -25.42 0.60 20.62
C LEU A 190 -25.57 -0.91 20.34
N HIS A 191 -25.38 -1.38 19.10
CA HIS A 191 -25.60 -2.80 18.75
C HIS A 191 -24.68 -3.76 19.51
N PHE A 192 -23.37 -3.48 19.59
CA PHE A 192 -22.42 -4.32 20.34
C PHE A 192 -22.40 -4.03 21.85
N LEU A 193 -23.18 -3.06 22.34
CA LEU A 193 -23.36 -2.74 23.75
C LEU A 193 -24.58 -3.43 24.36
N THR A 194 -25.29 -4.25 23.58
CA THR A 194 -26.40 -5.08 24.06
C THR A 194 -25.92 -6.12 25.07
N ASN A 195 -24.90 -6.90 24.71
CA ASN A 195 -24.18 -7.82 25.59
C ASN A 195 -22.82 -7.23 25.97
N MET A 196 -22.66 -6.91 27.26
CA MET A 196 -21.42 -6.33 27.79
C MET A 196 -20.37 -7.36 28.20
N ASP A 197 -20.76 -8.62 28.41
CA ASP A 197 -19.85 -9.70 28.83
C ASP A 197 -18.85 -10.06 27.72
N VAL A 198 -19.22 -9.87 26.45
CA VAL A 198 -18.36 -10.16 25.29
C VAL A 198 -17.44 -9.00 24.89
N VAL A 199 -17.59 -7.81 25.49
CA VAL A 199 -16.86 -6.59 25.08
C VAL A 199 -15.34 -6.74 25.13
N HIS A 200 -14.82 -7.46 26.13
CA HIS A 200 -13.40 -7.70 26.31
C HIS A 200 -12.81 -8.70 25.29
N GLN A 201 -13.66 -9.39 24.52
CA GLN A 201 -13.28 -10.42 23.54
C GLN A 201 -13.20 -9.89 22.12
N TYR A 202 -13.46 -8.58 21.92
CA TYR A 202 -13.48 -7.96 20.60
C TYR A 202 -12.11 -7.46 20.15
N ASN A 203 -11.87 -7.55 18.85
CA ASN A 203 -10.70 -7.00 18.17
C ASN A 203 -10.84 -5.48 18.00
N TRP A 204 -10.57 -4.76 19.08
CA TRP A 204 -10.64 -3.30 19.13
C TRP A 204 -9.56 -2.63 18.27
N GLY A 205 -8.38 -3.25 18.13
CA GLY A 205 -7.30 -2.78 17.26
C GLY A 205 -7.73 -2.71 15.79
N LYS A 206 -8.27 -3.81 15.26
CA LYS A 206 -8.82 -3.89 13.91
C LYS A 206 -9.99 -2.93 13.71
N PHE A 207 -10.92 -2.85 14.67
CA PHE A 207 -12.06 -1.93 14.57
C PHE A 207 -11.61 -0.47 14.49
N LEU A 208 -10.66 -0.04 15.33
CA LEU A 208 -10.09 1.30 15.31
C LEU A 208 -9.43 1.61 13.95
N LEU A 209 -8.59 0.70 13.45
CA LEU A 209 -7.87 0.88 12.19
C LEU A 209 -8.83 0.91 10.99
N ASP A 210 -9.77 -0.03 10.88
CA ASP A 210 -10.80 -0.05 9.83
C ASP A 210 -11.66 1.23 9.87
N ARG A 211 -11.94 1.75 11.08
CA ARG A 211 -12.67 3.02 11.23
C ARG A 211 -11.83 4.22 10.82
N LEU A 212 -10.55 4.27 11.16
CA LEU A 212 -9.61 5.31 10.74
C LEU A 212 -9.48 5.36 9.21
N VAL A 213 -9.12 4.25 8.56
CA VAL A 213 -8.96 4.14 7.11
C VAL A 213 -10.20 4.66 6.38
N ARG A 214 -11.40 4.23 6.80
CA ARG A 214 -12.67 4.67 6.18
C ARG A 214 -12.94 6.16 6.38
N GLU A 215 -12.68 6.73 7.56
CA GLU A 215 -12.93 8.15 7.79
C GLU A 215 -11.93 9.07 7.06
N VAL A 216 -10.67 8.65 6.92
CA VAL A 216 -9.67 9.33 6.08
C VAL A 216 -10.07 9.26 4.60
N ALA A 217 -10.49 8.08 4.10
CA ALA A 217 -10.99 7.93 2.73
C ALA A 217 -12.20 8.83 2.44
N ARG A 218 -13.17 8.89 3.36
CA ARG A 218 -14.34 9.79 3.24
C ARG A 218 -13.95 11.27 3.27
N PHE A 219 -12.94 11.66 4.04
CA PHE A 219 -12.42 13.02 4.05
C PHE A 219 -11.78 13.39 2.70
N ARG A 220 -10.88 12.54 2.18
CA ARG A 220 -10.22 12.73 0.87
C ARG A 220 -11.22 12.82 -0.29
N GLN A 221 -12.26 12.00 -0.27
CA GLN A 221 -13.37 12.04 -1.24
C GLN A 221 -14.28 13.27 -1.09
N GLY A 222 -13.97 14.22 -0.19
CA GLY A 222 -14.77 15.42 0.05
C GLY A 222 -16.14 15.17 0.70
N LYS A 223 -16.43 13.94 1.13
CA LYS A 223 -17.72 13.53 1.74
C LYS A 223 -17.92 14.11 3.14
N GLN A 224 -16.87 14.66 3.76
CA GLN A 224 -16.93 15.34 5.05
C GLN A 224 -15.91 16.47 5.18
N ARG A 225 -16.23 17.52 5.96
CA ARG A 225 -15.36 18.69 6.19
C ARG A 225 -14.35 18.51 7.32
N ALA A 226 -14.59 17.55 8.20
CA ALA A 226 -13.75 17.24 9.36
C ALA A 226 -13.27 15.79 9.26
N VAL A 227 -12.05 15.55 9.70
CA VAL A 227 -11.41 14.22 9.70
C VAL A 227 -11.88 13.45 10.92
N GLY A 228 -12.48 12.28 10.68
CA GLY A 228 -12.76 11.27 11.72
C GLY A 228 -11.63 10.24 11.84
N GLY A 229 -11.80 9.28 12.75
CA GLY A 229 -10.79 8.28 13.10
C GLY A 229 -9.86 8.74 14.22
N CYS A 230 -9.15 7.78 14.84
CA CYS A 230 -8.19 8.06 15.90
C CYS A 230 -6.93 8.71 15.34
N LEU A 231 -6.89 10.04 15.28
CA LEU A 231 -5.67 10.77 14.89
C LEU A 231 -4.59 10.75 15.98
N LEU A 232 -4.96 10.48 17.25
CA LEU A 232 -3.99 10.24 18.30
C LEU A 232 -3.13 9.01 18.00
N PHE A 233 -3.74 7.91 17.53
CA PHE A 233 -2.99 6.72 17.13
C PHE A 233 -1.92 7.05 16.08
N LEU A 234 -2.27 7.82 15.03
CA LEU A 234 -1.30 8.25 14.01
C LEU A 234 -0.16 9.11 14.59
N GLN A 235 -0.49 10.05 15.48
CA GLN A 235 0.50 10.91 16.13
C GLN A 235 1.48 10.11 17.00
N LEU A 236 0.98 9.21 17.84
CA LEU A 236 1.81 8.37 18.71
C LEU A 236 2.62 7.35 17.90
N PHE A 237 2.02 6.73 16.88
CA PHE A 237 2.70 5.82 15.97
C PHE A 237 3.88 6.51 15.27
N TYR A 238 3.74 7.77 14.83
CA TYR A 238 4.84 8.52 14.23
C TYR A 238 6.02 8.72 15.21
N TYR A 239 5.74 9.13 16.45
CA TYR A 239 6.80 9.38 17.44
C TYR A 239 7.58 8.11 17.81
N GLU A 240 6.92 6.95 17.79
CA GLU A 240 7.56 5.65 18.00
C GLU A 240 8.27 5.13 16.75
N SER A 241 7.73 5.40 15.55
CA SER A 241 8.26 4.88 14.28
C SER A 241 9.47 5.64 13.74
N VAL A 242 9.74 6.84 14.25
CA VAL A 242 10.81 7.71 13.76
C VAL A 242 11.71 8.13 14.93
N ALA A 243 13.02 7.91 14.81
CA ALA A 243 14.05 8.43 15.71
C ALA A 243 14.54 9.81 15.24
N VAL A 244 14.86 10.69 16.19
CA VAL A 244 15.26 12.08 15.95
C VAL A 244 16.39 12.40 16.93
N GLY A 245 17.62 12.13 16.49
CA GLY A 245 18.84 12.17 17.32
C GLY A 245 19.84 11.09 16.86
N GLU A 246 20.99 11.00 17.52
CA GLU A 246 21.94 9.91 17.25
C GLU A 246 21.37 8.55 17.74
N PRO A 247 21.53 7.44 16.99
CA PRO A 247 20.96 6.13 17.36
C PRO A 247 21.55 5.46 18.61
N SER A 248 22.54 6.08 19.27
CA SER A 248 23.22 5.49 20.43
C SER A 248 22.29 5.44 21.65
N GLU A 249 21.96 4.23 22.08
CA GLU A 249 21.04 3.92 23.18
C GLU A 249 19.57 4.35 22.93
N LEU A 250 18.96 3.82 21.87
CA LEU A 250 17.50 3.71 21.79
C LEU A 250 16.96 2.98 23.03
N ALA A 251 16.37 3.73 23.96
CA ALA A 251 15.79 3.18 25.18
C ALA A 251 14.71 2.12 24.85
N PRO A 252 14.61 1.02 25.64
CA PRO A 252 13.65 -0.04 25.38
C PRO A 252 12.22 0.49 25.25
N ALA A 253 11.53 0.10 24.19
CA ALA A 253 10.16 0.54 23.93
C ALA A 253 9.21 0.07 25.05
N VAL A 254 8.57 1.01 25.74
CA VAL A 254 7.58 0.72 26.79
C VAL A 254 6.20 0.63 26.16
N PHE A 255 5.66 -0.60 26.14
CA PHE A 255 4.32 -0.86 25.62
C PHE A 255 3.26 -0.90 26.74
N PRO A 256 2.05 -0.35 26.51
CA PRO A 256 1.63 0.33 25.30
C PRO A 256 2.10 1.79 25.23
N CYS A 257 2.49 2.27 24.05
CA CYS A 257 3.22 3.54 23.88
C CYS A 257 2.46 4.79 24.37
N LEU A 258 1.12 4.77 24.47
CA LEU A 258 0.34 5.93 24.93
C LEU A 258 0.68 6.44 26.35
N SER A 259 1.35 5.63 27.18
CA SER A 259 1.88 6.06 28.49
C SER A 259 3.23 6.78 28.42
N SER A 260 3.94 6.68 27.29
CA SER A 260 5.27 7.30 27.11
C SER A 260 5.18 8.79 26.73
N TRP A 261 4.06 9.22 26.12
CA TRP A 261 3.92 10.55 25.51
C TRP A 261 3.02 11.49 26.32
N GLY A 262 3.61 12.27 27.23
CA GLY A 262 3.01 13.45 27.85
C GLY A 262 3.27 14.73 27.06
N GLU A 263 2.85 15.88 27.59
CA GLU A 263 3.07 17.17 26.91
C GLU A 263 4.54 17.61 26.93
N GLU A 264 5.34 17.17 27.90
CA GLU A 264 6.78 17.48 28.00
C GLU A 264 7.56 16.72 26.92
N GLU A 265 7.39 15.40 26.86
CA GLU A 265 8.05 14.54 25.87
C GLU A 265 7.67 14.91 24.43
N ILE A 266 6.39 15.24 24.20
CA ILE A 266 5.94 15.73 22.88
C ILE A 266 6.56 17.08 22.54
N SER A 267 6.76 17.97 23.51
CA SER A 267 7.28 19.33 23.24
C SER A 267 8.78 19.31 22.97
N GLU A 268 9.56 18.47 23.67
CA GLU A 268 10.98 18.27 23.33
C GLU A 268 11.10 17.60 21.96
N ARG A 269 10.28 16.59 21.67
CA ARG A 269 10.24 15.96 20.35
C ARG A 269 9.94 16.95 19.22
N GLU A 270 8.97 17.87 19.40
CA GLU A 270 8.70 18.92 18.40
C GLU A 270 9.83 19.96 18.24
N LYS A 271 10.69 20.12 19.25
CA LYS A 271 11.91 20.94 19.16
C LYS A 271 12.98 20.21 18.34
N GLN A 272 13.27 18.96 18.66
CA GLN A 272 14.23 18.14 17.92
C GLN A 272 13.84 17.98 16.44
N GLU A 273 12.56 17.74 16.14
CA GLU A 273 12.04 17.66 14.76
C GLU A 273 12.28 18.97 13.99
N ARG A 274 12.18 20.13 14.66
CA ARG A 274 12.46 21.43 14.04
C ARG A 274 13.95 21.61 13.77
N GLU A 275 14.80 21.15 14.67
CA GLU A 275 16.26 21.20 14.55
C GLU A 275 16.75 20.32 13.38
N LEU A 276 16.10 19.19 13.10
CA LEU A 276 16.34 18.36 11.89
C LEU A 276 15.64 18.86 10.61
N GLY A 277 15.01 20.04 10.61
CA GLY A 277 14.36 20.62 9.42
C GLY A 277 12.89 20.26 9.19
N GLY A 278 12.27 19.50 10.10
CA GLY A 278 10.84 19.23 10.14
C GLY A 278 10.46 17.74 10.15
N TYR A 279 9.15 17.49 10.06
CA TYR A 279 8.62 16.12 10.05
C TYR A 279 9.11 15.34 8.84
N GLY A 280 9.60 14.13 9.09
CA GLY A 280 10.15 13.22 8.06
C GLY A 280 11.65 13.33 7.81
N SER A 281 12.38 14.12 8.60
CA SER A 281 13.85 14.20 8.55
C SER A 281 14.59 13.23 9.49
N GLY A 282 13.84 12.42 10.26
CA GLY A 282 14.40 11.41 11.17
C GLY A 282 14.60 10.04 10.51
N GLU A 283 15.20 9.11 11.26
CA GLU A 283 15.40 7.71 10.82
C GLU A 283 14.19 6.84 11.18
N VAL A 284 13.81 5.89 10.32
CA VAL A 284 12.69 4.97 10.61
C VAL A 284 13.18 3.83 11.49
N VAL A 285 12.63 3.74 12.70
CA VAL A 285 12.99 2.73 13.72
C VAL A 285 11.82 1.84 14.14
N CYS A 286 10.79 1.75 13.28
CA CYS A 286 9.57 1.00 13.60
C CYS A 286 9.83 -0.51 13.73
N LYS A 287 10.65 -1.09 12.85
CA LYS A 287 10.91 -2.54 12.77
C LYS A 287 11.62 -3.05 14.02
N GLU A 288 12.57 -2.26 14.52
CA GLU A 288 13.35 -2.43 15.75
C GLU A 288 12.44 -2.44 16.99
N ARG A 289 11.30 -1.74 16.91
CA ARG A 289 10.24 -1.69 17.94
C ARG A 289 9.07 -2.65 17.66
N GLY A 290 9.14 -3.50 16.63
CA GLY A 290 8.05 -4.38 16.22
C GLY A 290 6.80 -3.68 15.68
N LEU A 291 6.90 -2.38 15.38
CA LEU A 291 5.88 -1.55 14.74
C LEU A 291 6.07 -1.55 13.22
N GLY A 292 4.99 -1.33 12.47
CA GLY A 292 5.03 -1.33 11.00
C GLY A 292 5.38 -2.68 10.40
N MET A 293 5.33 -3.75 11.20
CA MET A 293 5.43 -5.12 10.72
C MET A 293 4.09 -5.49 10.11
N GLY A 294 4.08 -6.07 8.91
CA GLY A 294 2.88 -6.65 8.31
C GLY A 294 2.36 -7.84 9.14
N PRO A 295 1.34 -8.59 8.68
CA PRO A 295 0.76 -9.68 9.48
C PRO A 295 1.72 -10.86 9.72
N LEU A 296 2.93 -10.83 9.13
CA LEU A 296 4.10 -11.62 9.55
C LEU A 296 4.64 -11.18 10.93
N GLY A 297 3.88 -11.52 11.96
CA GLY A 297 4.29 -11.44 13.36
C GLY A 297 4.10 -12.78 14.06
N TYR A 298 4.94 -13.79 13.75
CA TYR A 298 5.54 -14.74 14.70
C TYR A 298 6.30 -15.86 13.94
N ARG A 299 7.63 -15.89 14.12
CA ARG A 299 8.29 -17.19 14.38
C ARG A 299 7.99 -17.53 15.83
N THR A 300 7.58 -18.77 16.10
CA THR A 300 7.46 -19.28 17.47
C THR A 300 8.84 -19.24 18.12
N GLN A 301 9.05 -18.33 19.08
CA GLN A 301 10.31 -18.25 19.82
C GLN A 301 10.32 -19.31 20.94
N ALA A 302 10.26 -20.57 20.51
CA ALA A 302 10.41 -21.75 21.36
C ALA A 302 11.84 -22.31 21.26
N ASP A 303 12.84 -21.41 21.27
CA ASP A 303 14.27 -21.76 21.45
C ASP A 303 15.10 -20.55 21.92
N ARG A 304 14.59 -19.84 22.92
CA ARG A 304 15.42 -19.01 23.81
C ARG A 304 15.02 -19.33 25.24
N ASP A 305 15.99 -19.71 26.05
CA ASP A 305 15.78 -19.93 27.48
C ASP A 305 15.20 -18.69 28.16
N PRO A 306 14.42 -18.85 29.25
CA PRO A 306 13.69 -17.75 29.86
C PRO A 306 14.65 -16.66 30.40
N LEU A 307 14.25 -15.40 30.26
CA LEU A 307 14.89 -14.30 30.98
C LEU A 307 14.63 -14.45 32.49
N ILE A 308 15.54 -15.14 33.17
CA ILE A 308 15.48 -15.36 34.62
C ILE A 308 15.70 -14.02 35.34
N ILE A 309 14.65 -13.56 36.02
CA ILE A 309 14.76 -12.55 37.08
C ILE A 309 15.54 -13.20 38.24
N ARG A 310 16.71 -12.65 38.60
CA ARG A 310 17.51 -13.09 39.75
C ARG A 310 17.78 -11.95 40.73
N LEU A 311 17.41 -12.18 41.99
CA LEU A 311 17.89 -11.45 43.16
C LEU A 311 19.31 -11.93 43.53
N PRO A 312 20.12 -11.13 44.23
CA PRO A 312 21.53 -11.44 44.49
C PRO A 312 21.73 -12.43 45.66
N GLY A 313 22.62 -13.40 45.48
CA GLY A 313 23.09 -14.31 46.54
C GLY A 313 23.91 -15.50 46.01
N ASP A 314 25.05 -15.74 46.67
CA ASP A 314 25.86 -16.97 46.78
C ASP A 314 26.55 -17.63 45.55
N GLU A 315 27.86 -17.31 45.46
CA GLU A 315 29.03 -18.22 45.51
C GLU A 315 29.22 -19.49 44.61
N TYR A 316 30.33 -19.43 43.83
CA TYR A 316 31.31 -20.48 43.46
C TYR A 316 31.00 -21.70 42.55
N CYS A 317 31.57 -21.65 41.33
CA CYS A 317 32.52 -22.58 40.63
C CYS A 317 32.86 -24.01 41.19
N PRO A 318 33.49 -24.96 40.41
CA PRO A 318 34.08 -24.84 39.05
C PRO A 318 34.00 -26.06 38.06
N GLN A 319 34.55 -25.86 36.83
CA GLN A 319 35.33 -26.79 35.95
C GLN A 319 34.78 -28.14 35.42
N LEU A 320 34.98 -28.40 34.10
CA LEU A 320 35.93 -29.42 33.57
C LEU A 320 36.06 -29.42 32.03
N GLU A 321 37.19 -29.95 31.56
CA GLU A 321 37.91 -29.75 30.28
C GLU A 321 37.64 -30.81 29.17
N GLN A 322 38.38 -30.68 28.04
CA GLN A 322 38.89 -31.76 27.15
C GLN A 322 37.90 -32.40 26.13
N ASP A 323 38.27 -32.80 24.89
CA ASP A 323 39.57 -32.75 24.17
C ASP A 323 39.51 -33.07 22.63
N LEU A 324 40.69 -33.03 21.95
CA LEU A 324 41.14 -33.81 20.74
C LEU A 324 40.97 -33.30 19.26
N HIS A 325 42.05 -32.65 18.77
CA HIS A 325 42.97 -33.03 17.63
C HIS A 325 42.53 -33.40 16.17
N GLN A 326 43.08 -32.64 15.19
CA GLN A 326 44.07 -33.01 14.11
C GLN A 326 43.96 -34.34 13.30
N ASP A 327 44.49 -34.53 12.07
CA ASP A 327 45.55 -33.87 11.25
C ASP A 327 45.39 -34.20 9.73
N GLY A 328 46.19 -33.62 8.82
CA GLY A 328 46.55 -34.24 7.51
C GLY A 328 46.69 -33.34 6.26
N GLU A 329 47.93 -33.02 5.85
CA GLU A 329 48.30 -32.46 4.53
C GLU A 329 48.85 -33.54 3.57
N ASP A 330 48.88 -33.27 2.26
CA ASP A 330 50.01 -33.67 1.39
C ASP A 330 50.05 -32.88 0.05
N HIS A 331 51.21 -32.83 -0.61
CA HIS A 331 51.57 -31.84 -1.66
C HIS A 331 52.15 -32.48 -2.96
N LEU A 332 52.62 -31.63 -3.92
CA LEU A 332 53.40 -31.92 -5.17
C LEU A 332 52.62 -32.38 -6.43
N GLU A 333 53.02 -32.09 -7.69
CA GLU A 333 53.81 -31.00 -8.32
C GLU A 333 53.73 -31.09 -9.88
N GLY A 334 53.93 -29.97 -10.61
CA GLY A 334 54.70 -29.95 -11.89
C GLY A 334 54.00 -30.00 -13.28
N GLY A 335 54.41 -29.09 -14.20
CA GLY A 335 54.37 -29.32 -15.67
C GLY A 335 53.93 -28.15 -16.58
N ILE A 336 54.87 -27.53 -17.32
CA ILE A 336 54.62 -26.56 -18.43
C ILE A 336 55.47 -26.96 -19.64
N ILE A 337 54.91 -27.07 -20.87
CA ILE A 337 55.65 -26.88 -22.15
C ILE A 337 54.70 -26.36 -23.26
N THR A 338 55.23 -25.54 -24.17
CA THR A 338 54.65 -24.94 -25.39
C THR A 338 55.01 -25.71 -26.68
N ALA A 339 54.27 -25.53 -27.79
CA ALA A 339 54.83 -25.40 -29.17
C ALA A 339 53.77 -25.10 -30.25
N GLU A 340 54.19 -24.39 -31.31
CA GLU A 340 53.51 -24.19 -32.60
C GLU A 340 54.08 -25.18 -33.65
N ASP A 341 53.40 -25.41 -34.79
CA ASP A 341 53.98 -25.31 -36.16
C ASP A 341 53.02 -25.68 -37.32
N ASP A 342 53.41 -25.23 -38.53
CA ASP A 342 52.71 -25.14 -39.83
C ASP A 342 52.36 -26.45 -40.60
N ILE A 343 51.62 -26.33 -41.73
CA ILE A 343 52.09 -26.76 -43.10
C ILE A 343 51.14 -26.38 -44.30
N LEU A 344 51.70 -25.55 -45.21
CA LEU A 344 51.66 -25.47 -46.71
C LEU A 344 50.36 -25.54 -47.59
N ILE A 345 50.01 -24.37 -48.14
CA ILE A 345 49.99 -23.94 -49.57
C ILE A 345 49.49 -24.88 -50.69
N SER A 346 48.40 -24.44 -51.36
CA SER A 346 48.27 -24.28 -52.82
C SER A 346 47.03 -23.41 -53.20
N GLY A 347 46.96 -22.66 -54.30
CA GLY A 347 48.03 -22.11 -55.15
C GLY A 347 47.74 -22.07 -56.67
N ASN A 348 47.19 -20.97 -57.24
CA ASN A 348 47.37 -20.61 -58.66
C ASN A 348 47.11 -19.12 -59.00
N GLU A 349 47.70 -18.69 -60.11
CA GLU A 349 48.01 -17.34 -60.59
C GLU A 349 46.84 -16.39 -60.97
N GLY A 350 46.96 -15.12 -60.55
CA GLY A 350 47.09 -13.96 -61.44
C GLY A 350 45.94 -13.52 -62.38
N CYS A 351 45.25 -12.43 -62.02
CA CYS A 351 45.03 -11.31 -62.95
C CYS A 351 44.71 -10.01 -62.19
N ALA A 352 45.54 -8.97 -62.33
CA ALA A 352 45.25 -7.65 -61.80
C ALA A 352 44.45 -6.84 -62.84
N VAL A 353 43.13 -6.78 -62.68
CA VAL A 353 42.27 -5.84 -63.41
C VAL A 353 41.83 -4.76 -62.45
N SER A 354 42.48 -3.60 -62.53
CA SER A 354 41.98 -2.36 -61.94
C SER A 354 40.73 -1.93 -62.69
N MET A 355 39.58 -2.43 -62.25
CA MET A 355 38.28 -2.00 -62.75
C MET A 355 37.86 -0.78 -61.93
N ASP A 356 37.94 0.40 -62.53
CA ASP A 356 37.34 1.61 -61.98
C ASP A 356 35.82 1.40 -61.94
N ILE A 357 35.33 0.96 -60.78
CA ILE A 357 33.90 0.99 -60.49
C ILE A 357 33.56 2.46 -60.29
N GLU A 358 32.98 3.09 -61.31
CA GLU A 358 32.19 4.30 -61.10
C GLU A 358 31.16 3.99 -60.02
N ILE A 359 31.37 4.57 -58.83
CA ILE A 359 30.41 4.49 -57.73
C ILE A 359 29.22 5.34 -58.18
N ALA A 360 28.24 4.69 -58.81
CA ALA A 360 26.95 5.28 -59.08
C ALA A 360 26.41 5.86 -57.78
N ASP A 361 26.00 7.13 -57.81
CA ASP A 361 25.50 7.85 -56.63
C ASP A 361 24.51 6.96 -55.85
N PRO A 362 24.68 6.80 -54.53
CA PRO A 362 23.87 5.86 -53.76
C PRO A 362 22.39 6.22 -53.93
N VAL A 363 21.62 5.29 -54.49
CA VAL A 363 20.20 5.51 -54.77
C VAL A 363 19.48 5.79 -53.46
N ARG A 364 19.17 7.06 -53.24
CA ARG A 364 18.51 7.58 -52.04
C ARG A 364 17.00 7.58 -52.22
N ALA A 365 16.31 6.97 -51.27
CA ALA A 365 14.86 6.85 -51.30
C ALA A 365 14.28 7.23 -49.93
N PRO A 366 13.06 7.80 -49.87
CA PRO A 366 12.38 8.03 -48.60
C PRO A 366 12.15 6.69 -47.87
N CYS A 367 12.25 6.72 -46.55
CA CYS A 367 11.94 5.58 -45.69
C CYS A 367 10.50 5.07 -45.96
N ARG A 368 10.28 3.74 -45.93
CA ARG A 368 8.93 3.16 -46.09
C ARG A 368 7.93 3.65 -45.03
N ASN A 369 8.43 4.06 -43.86
CA ASN A 369 7.63 4.63 -42.79
C ASN A 369 7.28 6.12 -43.00
N ALA A 370 7.55 6.70 -44.18
CA ALA A 370 7.17 8.08 -44.50
C ALA A 370 5.65 8.31 -44.41
N GLN A 371 4.85 7.30 -44.75
CA GLN A 371 3.39 7.30 -44.57
C GLN A 371 2.93 7.40 -43.10
N TYR A 372 3.84 7.15 -42.14
CA TYR A 372 3.58 7.26 -40.70
C TYR A 372 4.25 8.49 -40.05
N GLY A 373 5.05 9.27 -40.80
CA GLY A 373 5.72 10.49 -40.31
C GLY A 373 7.23 10.56 -40.54
N CYS A 374 7.87 9.52 -41.09
CA CYS A 374 9.32 9.54 -41.32
C CYS A 374 9.72 10.48 -42.48
N ILE A 375 10.56 11.49 -42.21
CA ILE A 375 11.09 12.41 -43.23
C ILE A 375 12.48 12.04 -43.75
N GLU A 376 13.06 10.94 -43.25
CA GLU A 376 14.42 10.49 -43.58
C GLU A 376 14.49 9.91 -44.99
N ILE A 377 15.52 10.34 -45.74
CA ILE A 377 15.87 9.81 -47.05
C ILE A 377 17.16 9.00 -46.88
N VAL A 378 17.07 7.69 -47.13
CA VAL A 378 18.12 6.73 -46.77
C VAL A 378 18.70 6.09 -48.03
N ASP A 379 20.01 5.83 -48.02
CA ASP A 379 20.67 5.03 -49.05
C ASP A 379 20.03 3.63 -49.13
N CYS A 380 19.70 3.14 -50.33
CA CYS A 380 18.95 1.89 -50.49
C CYS A 380 19.61 0.64 -49.87
N THR A 381 20.94 0.68 -49.63
CA THR A 381 21.69 -0.37 -48.93
C THR A 381 21.45 -0.36 -47.41
N LYS A 382 21.45 0.82 -46.78
CA LYS A 382 21.23 1.02 -45.34
C LYS A 382 19.76 1.15 -44.94
N ARG A 383 18.84 1.14 -45.92
CA ARG A 383 17.40 1.29 -45.66
C ARG A 383 16.84 0.26 -44.69
N LYS A 384 17.29 -1.01 -44.72
CA LYS A 384 16.84 -2.03 -43.75
C LYS A 384 17.29 -1.71 -42.32
N GLU A 385 18.56 -1.35 -42.16
CA GLU A 385 19.15 -0.95 -40.86
C GLU A 385 18.38 0.25 -40.28
N HIS A 386 18.06 1.25 -41.11
CA HIS A 386 17.21 2.37 -40.71
C HIS A 386 15.78 1.94 -40.37
N GLU A 387 15.16 1.06 -41.16
CA GLU A 387 13.77 0.60 -40.94
C GLU A 387 13.62 -0.15 -39.61
N GLU A 388 14.64 -0.90 -39.17
CA GLU A 388 14.68 -1.56 -37.85
C GLU A 388 14.79 -0.58 -36.69
N ILE A 389 15.48 0.55 -36.87
CA ILE A 389 15.65 1.61 -35.85
C ILE A 389 14.72 2.82 -36.05
N CYS A 390 13.72 2.73 -36.93
CA CYS A 390 12.88 3.87 -37.27
C CYS A 390 11.87 4.19 -36.16
N ILE A 391 11.94 5.38 -35.55
CA ILE A 391 10.99 5.83 -34.51
C ILE A 391 9.53 5.98 -35.02
N TRP A 392 9.33 5.92 -36.34
CA TRP A 392 8.03 5.94 -37.01
C TRP A 392 7.59 4.56 -37.52
N ALA A 393 8.29 3.48 -37.15
CA ALA A 393 7.88 2.12 -37.48
C ALA A 393 6.46 1.85 -36.95
N PRO A 394 5.59 1.19 -37.73
CA PRO A 394 4.25 0.90 -37.28
C PRO A 394 4.24 -0.23 -36.24
N CYS A 395 3.30 -0.16 -35.30
CA CYS A 395 3.04 -1.18 -34.30
C CYS A 395 1.84 -2.04 -34.70
N ALA A 396 1.93 -3.35 -34.48
CA ALA A 396 0.85 -4.31 -34.69
C ALA A 396 -0.08 -4.39 -33.47
N CYS A 397 -1.36 -4.71 -33.70
CA CYS A 397 -2.32 -4.92 -32.63
C CYS A 397 -1.98 -6.17 -31.80
N PRO A 398 -1.96 -6.10 -30.45
CA PRO A 398 -1.66 -7.25 -29.59
C PRO A 398 -2.81 -8.28 -29.50
N ILE A 399 -4.00 -7.98 -30.03
CA ILE A 399 -5.16 -8.86 -29.94
C ILE A 399 -5.06 -9.98 -30.97
N HIS A 400 -5.14 -11.23 -30.50
CA HIS A 400 -5.08 -12.41 -31.33
C HIS A 400 -6.18 -12.39 -32.41
N LYS A 401 -5.79 -12.63 -33.67
CA LYS A 401 -6.62 -12.52 -34.90
C LYS A 401 -6.95 -11.09 -35.38
N CYS A 402 -6.41 -10.05 -34.76
CA CYS A 402 -6.42 -8.70 -35.36
C CYS A 402 -5.21 -8.52 -36.30
N ILE A 403 -5.44 -8.02 -37.51
CA ILE A 403 -4.41 -7.76 -38.53
C ILE A 403 -4.05 -6.26 -38.65
N PHE A 404 -4.46 -5.44 -37.68
CA PHE A 404 -4.22 -4.00 -37.72
C PHE A 404 -2.74 -3.67 -37.43
N VAL A 405 -2.17 -2.81 -38.28
CA VAL A 405 -0.81 -2.29 -38.17
C VAL A 405 -0.84 -0.79 -38.52
N GLY A 406 -0.28 0.06 -37.66
CA GLY A 406 -0.30 1.52 -37.85
C GLY A 406 0.62 2.24 -36.86
N SER A 407 0.64 3.58 -36.86
CA SER A 407 1.42 4.33 -35.86
C SER A 407 0.85 4.13 -34.45
N SER A 408 1.67 4.36 -33.40
CA SER A 408 1.24 4.18 -31.99
C SER A 408 -0.10 4.90 -31.68
N LYS A 409 -0.27 6.14 -32.18
CA LYS A 409 -1.53 6.88 -32.05
C LYS A 409 -2.71 6.21 -32.77
N GLN A 410 -2.52 5.78 -34.02
CA GLN A 410 -3.55 5.07 -34.79
C GLN A 410 -3.92 3.73 -34.12
N LEU A 411 -2.94 3.03 -33.53
CA LEU A 411 -3.16 1.79 -32.79
C LEU A 411 -3.96 2.03 -31.50
N SER A 412 -3.72 3.12 -30.78
CA SER A 412 -4.52 3.49 -29.60
C SER A 412 -5.98 3.81 -29.95
N GLU A 413 -6.21 4.58 -31.02
CA GLU A 413 -7.54 4.89 -31.53
C GLU A 413 -8.28 3.64 -32.04
N HIS A 414 -7.55 2.75 -32.73
CA HIS A 414 -8.06 1.44 -33.16
C HIS A 414 -8.45 0.57 -31.96
N PHE A 415 -7.58 0.42 -30.96
CA PHE A 415 -7.86 -0.39 -29.77
C PHE A 415 -9.08 0.14 -29.01
N SER A 416 -9.14 1.46 -28.81
CA SER A 416 -10.25 2.15 -28.13
C SER A 416 -11.61 1.99 -28.81
N SER A 417 -11.64 1.73 -30.13
CA SER A 417 -12.87 1.66 -30.93
C SER A 417 -13.26 0.24 -31.36
N LYS A 418 -12.30 -0.70 -31.46
CA LYS A 418 -12.52 -2.08 -31.90
C LYS A 418 -12.30 -3.14 -30.84
N HIS A 419 -11.54 -2.83 -29.78
CA HIS A 419 -11.10 -3.77 -28.75
C HIS A 419 -11.25 -3.20 -27.32
N TRP A 420 -12.24 -2.32 -27.13
CA TRP A 420 -12.47 -1.58 -25.88
C TRP A 420 -12.70 -2.46 -24.64
N ASP A 421 -13.20 -3.69 -24.85
CA ASP A 421 -13.48 -4.71 -23.84
C ASP A 421 -12.31 -5.68 -23.59
N SER A 422 -11.33 -5.69 -24.50
CA SER A 422 -10.26 -6.69 -24.60
C SER A 422 -9.00 -6.30 -23.81
N GLY A 423 -9.08 -5.24 -23.00
CA GLY A 423 -7.98 -4.75 -22.15
C GLY A 423 -8.47 -4.10 -20.86
N ARG A 424 -7.55 -3.49 -20.12
CA ARG A 424 -7.84 -2.68 -18.93
C ARG A 424 -7.31 -1.26 -19.13
N ARG A 425 -8.08 -0.26 -18.72
CA ARG A 425 -7.60 1.12 -18.65
C ARG A 425 -6.97 1.41 -17.30
N PHE A 426 -5.96 2.29 -17.28
CA PHE A 426 -5.26 2.66 -16.06
C PHE A 426 -4.77 4.12 -16.10
N GLU A 427 -4.59 4.70 -14.91
CA GLU A 427 -3.95 5.99 -14.70
C GLU A 427 -2.49 5.77 -14.28
N TYR A 428 -1.55 6.54 -14.84
CA TYR A 428 -0.15 6.51 -14.39
C TYR A 428 -0.01 6.89 -12.92
N ASN A 429 1.06 6.42 -12.28
CA ASN A 429 1.38 6.68 -10.87
C ASN A 429 0.31 6.14 -9.90
N SER A 430 -0.61 5.30 -10.37
CA SER A 430 -1.72 4.71 -9.61
C SER A 430 -1.68 3.18 -9.71
N PRO A 431 -1.64 2.44 -8.59
CA PRO A 431 -1.64 0.97 -8.61
C PRO A 431 -2.97 0.40 -9.12
N LEU A 432 -2.89 -0.48 -10.12
CA LEU A 432 -4.01 -1.19 -10.74
C LEU A 432 -3.99 -2.67 -10.28
N PRO A 433 -5.03 -3.16 -9.58
CA PRO A 433 -5.18 -4.59 -9.33
C PRO A 433 -5.59 -5.32 -10.62
N VAL A 434 -4.89 -6.42 -10.92
CA VAL A 434 -5.05 -7.25 -12.12
C VAL A 434 -5.05 -8.72 -11.73
N THR A 435 -5.98 -9.48 -12.30
CA THR A 435 -6.04 -10.95 -12.16
C THR A 435 -5.84 -11.58 -13.53
N LEU A 436 -4.93 -12.55 -13.63
CA LEU A 436 -4.67 -13.35 -14.84
C LEU A 436 -5.10 -14.80 -14.65
N ASN A 437 -6.05 -15.26 -15.45
CA ASN A 437 -6.56 -16.62 -15.43
C ASN A 437 -5.52 -17.65 -15.91
N LYS A 438 -5.78 -18.95 -15.69
CA LYS A 438 -4.87 -20.04 -16.11
C LYS A 438 -4.55 -20.00 -17.61
N ASN A 439 -5.55 -19.70 -18.44
CA ASN A 439 -5.45 -19.76 -19.90
C ASN A 439 -5.07 -18.41 -20.54
N GLU A 440 -4.87 -17.37 -19.75
CA GLU A 440 -4.48 -16.04 -20.23
C GLU A 440 -2.96 -15.91 -20.18
N SER A 441 -2.32 -15.82 -21.36
CA SER A 441 -0.86 -15.64 -21.48
C SER A 441 -0.44 -14.16 -21.56
N SER A 442 -1.39 -13.24 -21.75
CA SER A 442 -1.11 -11.80 -21.88
C SER A 442 -2.37 -10.96 -21.68
N LEU A 443 -2.26 -9.82 -21.01
CA LEU A 443 -3.32 -8.81 -20.87
C LEU A 443 -2.85 -7.44 -21.40
N VAL A 444 -3.71 -6.78 -22.18
CA VAL A 444 -3.45 -5.42 -22.68
C VAL A 444 -3.89 -4.38 -21.64
N LEU A 445 -3.01 -3.44 -21.34
CA LEU A 445 -3.25 -2.27 -20.50
C LEU A 445 -3.19 -1.00 -21.36
N GLN A 446 -4.12 -0.07 -21.20
CA GLN A 446 -4.16 1.20 -21.93
C GLN A 446 -4.12 2.38 -20.95
N ALA A 447 -3.15 3.28 -21.11
CA ALA A 447 -3.06 4.49 -20.30
C ALA A 447 -4.15 5.50 -20.70
N GLU A 448 -4.89 6.06 -19.73
CA GLU A 448 -5.99 7.00 -20.02
C GLU A 448 -5.54 8.40 -20.46
N LYS A 449 -4.29 8.78 -20.13
CA LYS A 449 -3.76 10.14 -20.35
C LYS A 449 -3.32 10.40 -21.81
N ASP A 450 -2.61 9.44 -22.40
CA ASP A 450 -1.96 9.52 -23.71
C ASP A 450 -2.36 8.37 -24.65
N GLY A 451 -3.07 7.37 -24.13
CA GLY A 451 -3.51 6.21 -24.91
C GLY A 451 -2.44 5.13 -25.13
N ILE A 452 -1.25 5.23 -24.51
CA ILE A 452 -0.17 4.26 -24.74
C ILE A 452 -0.60 2.87 -24.30
N LEU A 453 -0.24 1.85 -25.10
CA LEU A 453 -0.56 0.45 -24.84
C LEU A 453 0.63 -0.27 -24.23
N PHE A 454 0.38 -0.99 -23.14
CA PHE A 454 1.30 -1.88 -22.47
C PHE A 454 0.74 -3.31 -22.50
N LEU A 455 1.62 -4.30 -22.45
CA LEU A 455 1.27 -5.71 -22.46
C LEU A 455 1.88 -6.37 -21.23
N LEU A 456 1.01 -6.84 -20.33
CA LEU A 456 1.38 -7.67 -19.19
C LEU A 456 1.46 -9.12 -19.68
N ASN A 457 2.67 -9.62 -19.86
CA ASN A 457 2.92 -10.99 -20.35
C ASN A 457 3.05 -11.97 -19.19
N LYS A 458 2.51 -13.19 -19.37
CA LYS A 458 2.58 -14.29 -18.42
C LYS A 458 3.15 -15.54 -19.10
N GLY A 459 4.37 -15.91 -18.74
CA GLY A 459 4.97 -17.21 -19.05
C GLY A 459 4.63 -18.26 -17.97
N THR A 460 4.94 -19.52 -18.27
CA THR A 460 4.74 -20.65 -17.35
C THR A 460 5.99 -21.51 -17.37
N GLU A 461 6.65 -21.61 -16.22
CA GLU A 461 7.93 -22.29 -16.01
C GLU A 461 7.75 -23.49 -15.08
N SER A 462 8.80 -24.30 -14.91
CA SER A 462 8.78 -25.49 -14.05
C SER A 462 8.44 -25.22 -12.57
N ILE A 463 8.69 -24.01 -12.07
CA ILE A 463 8.54 -23.63 -10.66
C ILE A 463 7.52 -22.51 -10.40
N GLY A 464 6.96 -21.88 -11.45
CA GLY A 464 5.97 -20.82 -11.30
C GLY A 464 5.58 -20.14 -12.61
N HIS A 465 4.98 -18.95 -12.50
CA HIS A 465 4.68 -18.07 -13.63
C HIS A 465 5.70 -16.94 -13.71
N THR A 466 6.16 -16.60 -14.91
CA THR A 466 6.99 -15.43 -15.16
C THR A 466 6.11 -14.28 -15.62
N VAL A 467 6.29 -13.09 -15.03
CA VAL A 467 5.46 -11.91 -15.32
C VAL A 467 6.35 -10.73 -15.66
N MET A 468 6.04 -10.03 -16.75
CA MET A 468 6.75 -8.83 -17.19
C MET A 468 5.81 -7.86 -17.91
N ILE A 469 6.16 -6.57 -17.94
CA ILE A 469 5.43 -5.54 -18.69
C ILE A 469 6.29 -5.03 -19.84
N THR A 470 5.74 -5.08 -21.05
CA THR A 470 6.35 -4.51 -22.26
C THR A 470 5.50 -3.36 -22.79
N CYS A 471 6.12 -2.32 -23.33
CA CYS A 471 5.43 -1.21 -23.99
C CYS A 471 5.29 -1.51 -25.49
N ILE A 472 4.11 -1.23 -26.07
CA ILE A 472 3.86 -1.40 -27.50
C ILE A 472 4.26 -0.11 -28.22
N SER A 473 5.50 -0.06 -28.67
CA SER A 473 6.17 1.11 -29.22
C SER A 473 7.31 0.65 -30.14
N PRO A 474 7.75 1.46 -31.13
CA PRO A 474 8.92 1.12 -31.95
C PRO A 474 10.14 0.81 -31.08
N SER A 475 10.89 -0.25 -31.39
CA SER A 475 12.00 -0.70 -30.54
C SER A 475 13.16 0.29 -30.42
N SER A 476 13.24 1.30 -31.29
CA SER A 476 14.17 2.44 -31.18
C SER A 476 13.64 3.62 -30.37
N SER A 477 12.40 3.55 -29.85
CA SER A 477 11.89 4.58 -28.95
C SER A 477 12.73 4.62 -27.68
N LYS A 478 13.18 5.82 -27.31
CA LYS A 478 13.92 6.08 -26.07
C LYS A 478 12.99 6.24 -24.86
N GLU A 479 11.67 6.24 -25.06
CA GLU A 479 10.71 6.31 -23.97
C GLU A 479 10.68 4.98 -23.21
N GLN A 480 11.18 5.01 -21.98
CA GLN A 480 11.07 3.90 -21.03
C GLN A 480 10.15 4.31 -19.89
N PHE A 481 9.23 3.43 -19.53
CA PHE A 481 8.33 3.62 -18.40
C PHE A 481 8.82 2.73 -17.27
N LEU A 482 9.07 3.33 -16.11
CA LEU A 482 9.30 2.58 -14.89
C LEU A 482 8.01 1.86 -14.52
N TYR A 483 8.10 0.59 -14.13
CA TYR A 483 6.95 -0.18 -13.65
C TYR A 483 7.30 -0.97 -12.38
N ASP A 484 6.26 -1.34 -11.66
CA ASP A 484 6.29 -2.09 -10.41
C ASP A 484 5.20 -3.16 -10.47
N LEU A 485 5.65 -4.41 -10.48
CA LEU A 485 4.82 -5.61 -10.39
C LEU A 485 4.89 -6.14 -8.96
N VAL A 486 3.74 -6.24 -8.31
CA VAL A 486 3.61 -6.83 -6.97
C VAL A 486 2.71 -8.04 -7.04
N SER A 487 3.12 -9.18 -6.48
CA SER A 487 2.24 -10.32 -6.22
C SER A 487 2.25 -10.61 -4.73
N GLU A 488 1.07 -10.66 -4.11
CA GLU A 488 0.90 -10.82 -2.67
C GLU A 488 0.17 -12.13 -2.38
N ARG A 489 0.72 -12.94 -1.47
CA ARG A 489 0.06 -14.12 -0.92
C ARG A 489 0.10 -14.08 0.61
N GLY A 490 -1.00 -13.60 1.19
CA GLY A 490 -1.06 -13.28 2.61
C GLY A 490 -0.02 -12.21 2.90
N ASP A 491 1.06 -12.61 3.56
CA ASP A 491 2.12 -11.70 4.01
C ASP A 491 3.40 -11.78 3.17
N SER A 492 3.47 -12.77 2.26
CA SER A 492 4.59 -12.88 1.32
C SER A 492 4.33 -11.97 0.13
N CYS A 493 5.24 -11.02 -0.09
CA CYS A 493 5.19 -10.07 -1.20
C CYS A 493 6.37 -10.36 -2.15
N LEU A 494 6.09 -10.59 -3.43
CA LEU A 494 7.08 -10.65 -4.49
C LEU A 494 6.95 -9.41 -5.34
N ARG A 495 8.05 -8.68 -5.50
CA ARG A 495 8.06 -7.35 -6.12
C ARG A 495 9.19 -7.23 -7.14
N LEU A 496 8.86 -6.85 -8.36
CA LEU A 496 9.83 -6.43 -9.38
C LEU A 496 9.57 -4.97 -9.74
N LYS A 497 10.59 -4.14 -9.60
CA LYS A 497 10.62 -2.78 -10.11
C LYS A 497 11.67 -2.70 -11.22
N SER A 498 11.25 -2.52 -12.47
CA SER A 498 12.12 -2.46 -13.66
C SER A 498 11.53 -1.50 -14.71
N TYR A 499 12.16 -1.38 -15.87
CA TYR A 499 11.77 -0.50 -16.96
C TYR A 499 11.16 -1.29 -18.12
N THR A 500 10.11 -0.74 -18.76
CA THR A 500 9.46 -1.38 -19.90
C THR A 500 10.36 -1.39 -21.13
N ASN A 501 10.51 -2.56 -21.75
CA ASN A 501 11.10 -2.69 -23.09
C ASN A 501 10.06 -2.42 -24.19
N ASN A 502 10.52 -1.80 -25.29
CA ASN A 502 9.68 -1.36 -26.41
C ASN A 502 9.65 -2.40 -27.54
N TYR A 503 8.47 -2.91 -27.89
CA TYR A 503 8.28 -3.82 -29.02
C TYR A 503 7.12 -3.36 -29.93
N PRO A 504 7.26 -3.41 -31.26
CA PRO A 504 6.22 -2.98 -32.20
C PRO A 504 5.08 -3.99 -32.37
N GLY A 505 4.75 -4.76 -31.32
CA GLY A 505 3.74 -5.81 -31.35
C GLY A 505 3.89 -6.79 -30.17
N ARG A 506 3.34 -7.99 -30.35
CA ARG A 506 3.44 -9.08 -29.37
C ARG A 506 4.81 -9.75 -29.43
N VAL A 507 5.41 -10.03 -28.27
CA VAL A 507 6.61 -10.86 -28.16
C VAL A 507 6.19 -12.31 -27.93
N GLU A 508 6.61 -13.21 -28.81
CA GLU A 508 6.44 -14.67 -28.64
C GLU A 508 7.84 -15.30 -28.58
N GLY A 509 8.25 -15.78 -27.40
CA GLY A 509 9.59 -16.33 -27.16
C GLY A 509 10.07 -16.16 -25.71
N SER A 510 11.35 -16.50 -25.47
CA SER A 510 12.00 -16.38 -24.15
C SER A 510 12.12 -14.91 -23.70
N PRO A 511 11.89 -14.58 -22.41
CA PRO A 511 11.87 -13.19 -21.93
C PRO A 511 13.21 -12.44 -22.12
N PRO A 512 13.18 -11.21 -22.66
CA PRO A 512 14.32 -10.31 -22.62
C PRO A 512 14.57 -9.74 -21.21
N VAL A 513 15.50 -10.39 -20.52
CA VAL A 513 16.39 -9.91 -19.44
C VAL A 513 15.83 -9.51 -18.07
N ASP A 514 14.54 -9.19 -17.88
CA ASP A 514 13.95 -8.94 -16.54
C ASP A 514 12.51 -9.49 -16.43
N PHE A 515 12.23 -10.31 -15.40
CA PHE A 515 10.88 -10.81 -15.11
C PHE A 515 10.66 -11.14 -13.63
N LEU A 516 9.41 -11.01 -13.16
CA LEU A 516 8.99 -11.45 -11.84
C LEU A 516 8.61 -12.93 -11.90
N LEU A 517 9.40 -13.80 -11.25
CA LEU A 517 9.02 -15.19 -11.07
C LEU A 517 8.09 -15.31 -9.85
N VAL A 518 6.82 -15.63 -10.10
CA VAL A 518 5.80 -15.89 -9.09
C VAL A 518 5.61 -17.41 -8.92
N PRO A 519 6.07 -18.04 -7.83
CA PRO A 519 5.94 -19.48 -7.64
C PRO A 519 4.49 -19.96 -7.64
N TYR A 520 4.24 -21.21 -8.05
CA TYR A 520 2.88 -21.78 -8.07
C TYR A 520 2.11 -21.64 -6.76
N GLY A 521 2.82 -21.59 -5.62
CA GLY A 521 2.22 -21.37 -4.31
C GLY A 521 1.54 -20.01 -4.12
N PHE A 522 1.80 -19.00 -4.96
CA PHE A 522 1.19 -17.66 -4.94
C PHE A 522 -0.10 -17.55 -5.74
N ILE A 523 -0.48 -18.60 -6.45
CA ILE A 523 -1.75 -18.66 -7.18
C ILE A 523 -2.89 -18.81 -6.16
N ASN A 524 -3.98 -18.08 -6.37
CA ASN A 524 -5.13 -18.11 -5.46
C ASN A 524 -5.92 -19.45 -5.57
N SER A 525 -6.90 -19.66 -4.69
CA SER A 525 -7.71 -20.89 -4.66
C SER A 525 -8.55 -21.13 -5.91
N THR A 526 -8.80 -20.11 -6.74
CA THR A 526 -9.47 -20.24 -8.04
C THR A 526 -8.50 -20.62 -9.16
N GLY A 527 -7.20 -20.58 -8.88
CA GLY A 527 -6.15 -20.88 -9.83
C GLY A 527 -5.74 -19.72 -10.73
N SER A 528 -6.14 -18.49 -10.41
CA SER A 528 -5.68 -17.28 -11.09
C SER A 528 -4.52 -16.62 -10.33
N LEU A 529 -3.73 -15.84 -11.07
CA LEU A 529 -2.59 -15.09 -10.55
C LEU A 529 -3.02 -13.64 -10.32
N ASP A 530 -3.01 -13.21 -9.07
CA ASP A 530 -3.34 -11.84 -8.67
C ASP A 530 -2.07 -10.99 -8.57
N LEU A 531 -2.14 -9.79 -9.14
CA LEU A 531 -1.04 -8.85 -9.32
C LEU A 531 -1.51 -7.42 -9.06
N GLU A 532 -0.68 -6.58 -8.46
CA GLU A 532 -0.83 -5.13 -8.48
C GLU A 532 0.22 -4.55 -9.44
N VAL A 533 -0.25 -3.76 -10.40
CA VAL A 533 0.56 -3.15 -11.47
C VAL A 533 0.59 -1.65 -11.28
N CYS A 534 1.76 -1.04 -11.11
CA CYS A 534 1.92 0.41 -11.16
C CYS A 534 2.92 0.78 -12.27
N ILE A 535 2.54 1.70 -13.16
CA ILE A 535 3.41 2.23 -14.22
C ILE A 535 3.53 3.74 -14.00
N TRP A 536 4.76 4.24 -13.98
CA TRP A 536 5.05 5.67 -13.84
C TRP A 536 5.25 6.34 -15.20
N ASN A 537 4.81 7.59 -15.26
CA ASN A 537 4.97 8.45 -16.41
C ASN A 537 6.42 9.02 -16.45
N SER A 538 7.09 8.92 -17.60
CA SER A 538 8.49 9.30 -17.75
C SER A 538 8.76 10.79 -17.48
N THR A 539 7.78 11.67 -17.68
CA THR A 539 7.94 13.12 -17.42
C THR A 539 8.07 13.48 -15.94
N ASP A 540 7.76 12.55 -15.04
CA ASP A 540 7.71 12.81 -13.60
C ASP A 540 8.96 12.26 -12.86
N LEU A 541 9.88 11.61 -13.58
CA LEU A 541 11.07 10.93 -13.05
C LEU A 541 12.38 11.74 -13.22
N GLY A 542 12.29 13.00 -13.67
CA GLY A 542 13.44 13.87 -13.96
C GLY A 542 13.49 15.16 -13.13
N ALA A 543 12.93 15.14 -11.93
CA ALA A 543 12.86 16.28 -11.02
C ALA A 543 13.24 15.92 -9.57
N ASP A 544 14.37 15.23 -9.43
CA ASP A 544 15.19 15.10 -8.21
C ASP A 544 16.64 15.45 -8.57
#